data_AF-A0A3M0XR23-F1
#
_entry.id   AF-A0A3M0XR23-F1
#
_cell.length_a   1.000
_cell.length_b   1.000
_cell.length_c   1.000
_cell.angle_alpha   90.00
_cell.angle_beta   90.00
_cell.angle_gamma   90.00
#
_symmetry.space_group_name_H-M   'P 1'
#
loop_
_entity.id
_entity.type
_entity.pdbx_description
1 polymer ?
#
loop_
_entity_poly.entity_id
_entity_poly.type
_entity_poly.pdbx_seq_one_letter_code
_entity_poly.pdbx_strand_id
1 'polypeptide(L)'
;MLLKIDYLSASCFDLISITTNIGDDIRHHYVHTQGRLARLVLRNGLTLEDIAGRTVDVAIGWETARRGFAAEEDIGRRRTKITVFRIVTDHPEKNLRSVLIKSPRRKKRRKRPATA
;
A
#
# COMPACT_ATOMS: atom_id res chain seq x y z
N MET A 1 3.64 13.82 -5.92
CA MET A 1 2.23 14.16 -5.59
C MET A 1 2.13 14.15 -4.09
N LEU A 2 1.44 15.13 -3.48
CA LEU A 2 1.36 15.23 -2.03
C LEU A 2 0.12 14.53 -1.48
N LEU A 3 0.33 13.57 -0.57
CA LEU A 3 -0.73 12.73 -0.02
C LEU A 3 -0.75 12.83 1.50
N LYS A 4 -1.93 13.15 2.07
CA LYS A 4 -2.19 13.02 3.50
C LYS A 4 -2.40 11.56 3.87
N ILE A 5 -1.64 11.05 4.83
CA ILE A 5 -1.83 9.72 5.39
C ILE A 5 -2.73 9.84 6.62
N ASP A 6 -4.02 9.53 6.47
CA ASP A 6 -4.95 9.49 7.60
C ASP A 6 -4.76 8.22 8.44
N TYR A 7 -4.84 8.34 9.76
CA TYR A 7 -4.58 7.24 10.71
C TYR A 7 -5.44 6.00 10.43
N LEU A 8 -6.73 6.19 10.12
CA LEU A 8 -7.66 5.10 9.86
C LEU A 8 -7.30 4.31 8.59
N SER A 9 -6.89 5.00 7.52
CA SER A 9 -6.44 4.30 6.32
C SER A 9 -5.08 3.66 6.51
N ALA A 10 -4.19 4.28 7.31
CA ALA A 10 -2.90 3.70 7.65
C ALA A 10 -3.06 2.39 8.42
N SER A 11 -3.92 2.33 9.44
CA SER A 11 -4.17 1.11 10.22
C SER A 11 -4.76 -0.07 9.43
N CYS A 12 -5.09 0.13 8.15
CA CYS A 12 -5.55 -0.92 7.25
C CYS A 12 -4.40 -1.59 6.47
N PHE A 13 -3.14 -1.34 6.84
CA PHE A 13 -1.95 -1.86 6.19
C PHE A 13 -1.10 -2.69 7.14
N ASP A 14 -0.74 -3.89 6.71
CA ASP A 14 0.19 -4.76 7.44
C ASP A 14 1.54 -4.81 6.74
N LEU A 15 2.61 -4.77 7.53
CA LEU A 15 3.97 -4.96 7.03
C LEU A 15 4.12 -6.42 6.55
N ILE A 16 4.63 -6.59 5.34
CA ILE A 16 4.82 -7.92 4.75
C ILE A 16 6.27 -8.25 4.43
N SER A 17 7.11 -7.22 4.26
CA SER A 17 8.51 -7.41 3.86
C SER A 17 9.29 -6.13 4.09
N ILE A 18 10.53 -6.30 4.51
CA ILE A 18 11.55 -5.26 4.52
C ILE A 18 12.58 -5.68 3.48
N THR A 19 12.94 -4.78 2.57
CA THR A 19 14.01 -5.02 1.62
C THR A 19 15.11 -3.98 1.78
N THR A 20 16.34 -4.43 1.66
CA THR A 20 17.51 -3.57 1.61
C THR A 20 18.15 -3.78 0.24
N ASN A 21 18.22 -2.72 -0.55
CA ASN A 21 18.95 -2.76 -1.82
C ASN A 21 20.42 -2.35 -1.60
N ILE A 22 21.29 -2.70 -2.55
CA ILE A 22 22.68 -2.24 -2.60
C ILE A 22 22.64 -0.70 -2.70
N GLY A 23 23.19 0.00 -1.69
CA GLY A 23 23.17 1.47 -1.56
C GLY A 23 22.23 2.03 -0.47
N ASP A 24 22.03 1.31 0.65
CA ASP A 24 21.36 1.75 1.88
C ASP A 24 19.86 2.17 1.78
N ASP A 25 19.19 1.93 0.65
CA ASP A 25 17.74 2.18 0.52
C ASP A 25 16.94 1.05 1.21
N ILE A 26 16.65 1.23 2.49
CA ILE A 26 15.73 0.38 3.26
C ILE A 26 14.30 0.69 2.85
N ARG A 27 13.56 -0.35 2.44
CA ARG A 27 12.16 -0.25 2.02
C ARG A 27 11.24 -1.13 2.84
N HIS A 28 10.25 -0.51 3.47
CA HIS A 28 9.16 -1.20 4.11
C HIS A 28 8.00 -1.39 3.13
N HIS A 29 7.52 -2.62 3.03
CA HIS A 29 6.42 -2.98 2.15
C HIS A 29 5.21 -3.37 2.96
N TYR A 30 4.10 -2.66 2.74
CA TYR A 30 2.85 -2.93 3.40
C TYR A 30 1.75 -3.28 2.40
N VAL A 31 0.83 -4.16 2.79
CA VAL A 31 -0.32 -4.54 1.97
C VAL A 31 -1.60 -4.17 2.68
N HIS A 32 -2.54 -3.64 1.92
CA HIS A 32 -3.84 -3.27 2.45
C HIS A 32 -4.68 -4.53 2.77
N THR A 33 -5.24 -4.58 3.97
CA THR A 33 -5.95 -5.77 4.49
C THR A 33 -7.47 -5.67 4.35
N GLN A 34 -8.04 -4.46 4.33
CA GLN A 34 -9.48 -4.23 4.33
C GLN A 34 -10.12 -4.26 2.91
N GLY A 35 -9.83 -5.30 2.13
CA GLY A 35 -10.57 -5.61 0.89
C GLY A 35 -10.23 -4.79 -0.37
N ARG A 36 -9.25 -3.88 -0.30
CA ARG A 36 -8.65 -3.23 -1.48
C ARG A 36 -7.34 -3.89 -1.87
N LEU A 37 -7.09 -3.97 -3.17
CA LEU A 37 -5.81 -4.39 -3.74
C LEU A 37 -4.90 -3.17 -3.82
N ALA A 38 -4.18 -2.90 -2.74
CA ALA A 38 -3.20 -1.83 -2.67
C ALA A 38 -1.94 -2.27 -1.93
N ARG A 39 -0.80 -1.72 -2.34
CA ARG A 39 0.50 -1.85 -1.67
C ARG A 39 1.07 -0.46 -1.41
N LEU A 40 1.59 -0.29 -0.21
CA LEU A 40 2.37 0.87 0.19
C LEU A 40 3.84 0.48 0.28
N VAL A 41 4.72 1.31 -0.27
CA VAL A 41 6.17 1.12 -0.23
C VAL A 41 6.76 2.38 0.38
N LEU A 42 7.37 2.26 1.54
CA LEU A 42 8.03 3.36 2.24
C LEU A 42 9.53 3.23 2.05
N ARG A 43 10.18 4.29 1.54
CA ARG A 43 11.63 4.32 1.29
C ARG A 43 12.38 4.96 2.46
N ASN A 44 13.71 4.88 2.43
CA ASN A 44 14.60 5.53 3.40
C ASN A 44 14.32 5.10 4.85
N GLY A 45 13.93 3.85 5.06
CA GLY A 45 13.64 3.32 6.40
C GLY A 45 12.37 3.87 7.05
N LEU A 46 11.56 4.68 6.35
CA LEU A 46 10.30 5.20 6.90
C LEU A 46 9.35 4.05 7.26
N THR A 47 8.72 4.16 8.42
CA THR A 47 7.70 3.24 8.92
C THR A 47 6.30 3.80 8.73
N LEU A 48 5.29 2.96 8.93
CA LEU A 48 3.90 3.40 8.82
C LEU A 48 3.54 4.38 9.96
N GLU A 49 4.13 4.16 11.13
CA GLU A 49 4.03 4.98 12.32
C GLU A 49 4.59 6.39 12.08
N ASP A 50 5.74 6.50 11.41
CA ASP A 50 6.39 7.79 11.11
C ASP A 50 5.51 8.69 10.22
N ILE A 51 4.83 8.08 9.25
CA ILE A 51 4.06 8.80 8.24
C ILE A 51 2.59 9.00 8.63
N ALA A 52 2.09 8.27 9.63
CA ALA A 52 0.70 8.36 10.05
C ALA A 52 0.37 9.78 10.52
N GLY A 53 -0.70 10.37 9.99
CA GLY A 53 -1.07 11.75 10.27
C GLY A 53 -0.22 12.80 9.54
N ARG A 54 0.76 12.43 8.71
CA ARG A 54 1.64 13.37 7.99
C ARG A 54 1.26 13.53 6.51
N THR A 55 1.76 14.59 5.89
CA THR A 55 1.77 14.74 4.42
C THR A 55 3.06 14.16 3.89
N VAL A 56 2.97 13.40 2.81
CA VAL A 56 4.13 12.74 2.19
C VAL A 56 4.16 13.02 0.69
N ASP A 57 5.36 13.05 0.12
CA ASP A 57 5.54 13.02 -1.32
C ASP A 57 5.54 11.57 -1.82
N VAL A 58 4.68 11.30 -2.80
CA VAL A 58 4.43 9.97 -3.33
C VAL A 58 4.37 9.91 -4.85
N ALA A 59 4.69 8.73 -5.37
CA ALA A 59 4.28 8.26 -6.69
C ALA A 59 3.18 7.22 -6.54
N ILE A 60 2.11 7.37 -7.34
CA ILE A 60 1.00 6.41 -7.40
C ILE A 60 0.95 5.80 -8.79
N GLY A 61 0.87 4.48 -8.84
CA GLY A 61 0.73 3.74 -10.09
C GLY A 61 -0.02 2.44 -9.91
N TRP A 62 0.11 1.60 -10.93
CA TRP A 62 -0.47 0.28 -10.97
C TRP A 62 0.65 -0.73 -11.11
N GLU A 63 0.53 -1.86 -10.42
CA GLU A 63 1.44 -2.99 -10.63
C GLU A 63 0.68 -4.31 -10.61
N THR A 64 1.30 -5.35 -11.15
CA THR A 64 0.85 -6.73 -10.97
C THR A 64 1.37 -7.24 -9.63
N ALA A 65 0.48 -7.82 -8.82
CA ALA A 65 0.84 -8.46 -7.56
C ALA A 65 1.79 -9.66 -7.81
N ARG A 66 2.94 -9.64 -7.13
CA ARG A 66 4.00 -10.65 -7.25
C ARG A 66 4.22 -11.36 -5.92
N ARG A 67 4.74 -12.59 -6.00
CA ARG A 67 5.06 -13.42 -4.83
C ARG A 67 6.08 -12.70 -3.96
N GLY A 68 5.96 -12.86 -2.64
CA GLY A 68 6.76 -12.14 -1.63
C GLY A 68 6.29 -10.70 -1.37
N PHE A 69 5.40 -10.16 -2.20
CA PHE A 69 4.91 -8.79 -2.04
C PHE A 69 3.38 -8.67 -1.99
N ALA A 70 2.66 -9.78 -1.99
CA ALA A 70 1.19 -9.84 -1.96
C ALA A 70 0.74 -11.14 -1.29
N ALA A 71 -0.51 -11.19 -0.83
CA ALA A 71 -1.15 -12.44 -0.44
C ALA A 71 -1.23 -13.40 -1.64
N GLU A 72 -1.14 -14.70 -1.39
CA GLU A 72 -1.09 -15.73 -2.44
C GLU A 72 -2.31 -15.71 -3.36
N GLU A 73 -3.49 -15.45 -2.81
CA GLU A 73 -4.75 -15.31 -3.56
C GLU A 73 -4.82 -14.10 -4.49
N ASP A 74 -3.90 -13.14 -4.33
CA ASP A 74 -3.86 -11.90 -5.10
C ASP A 74 -2.81 -11.92 -6.22
N ILE A 75 -1.96 -12.95 -6.28
CA ILE A 75 -0.88 -13.05 -7.27
C ILE A 75 -1.45 -12.96 -8.69
N GLY A 76 -0.77 -12.18 -9.54
CA GLY A 76 -1.19 -11.91 -10.92
C GLY A 76 -2.29 -10.85 -11.07
N ARG A 77 -2.89 -10.37 -9.97
CA ARG A 77 -3.90 -9.31 -10.04
C ARG A 77 -3.28 -7.92 -10.12
N ARG A 78 -3.94 -7.02 -10.84
CA ARG A 78 -3.60 -5.58 -10.82
C ARG A 78 -3.95 -4.98 -9.47
N ARG A 79 -3.03 -4.23 -8.89
CA ARG A 79 -3.20 -3.49 -7.64
C ARG A 79 -2.67 -2.07 -7.75
N THR A 80 -3.13 -1.21 -6.87
CA THR A 80 -2.55 0.13 -6.72
C THR A 80 -1.23 0.04 -5.96
N LYS A 81 -0.20 0.74 -6.45
CA LYS A 81 1.09 0.88 -5.77
C LYS A 81 1.28 2.33 -5.39
N ILE A 82 1.53 2.57 -4.11
CA ILE A 82 1.85 3.89 -3.56
C ILE A 82 3.29 3.80 -3.06
N THR A 83 4.18 4.61 -3.62
CA THR A 83 5.58 4.69 -3.20
C THR A 83 5.81 6.02 -2.52
N VAL A 84 6.18 5.99 -1.25
CA VAL A 84 6.47 7.16 -0.42
C VAL A 84 7.97 7.42 -0.44
N PHE A 85 8.35 8.65 -0.78
CA PHE A 85 9.75 9.07 -0.84
C PHE A 85 10.19 9.78 0.43
N ARG A 86 9.35 10.66 0.97
CA ARG A 86 9.66 11.49 2.14
C ARG A 86 8.41 12.11 2.77
N ILE A 87 8.53 12.54 4.02
CA ILE A 87 7.56 13.42 4.69
C ILE A 87 7.81 14.87 4.23
N VAL A 88 6.74 15.64 4.07
CA VAL A 88 6.79 17.07 3.70
C VAL A 88 5.84 17.90 4.57
N THR A 89 6.05 19.21 4.57
CA THR A 89 5.23 20.18 5.32
C THR A 89 4.14 20.85 4.49
N ASP A 90 4.18 20.70 3.18
CA ASP A 90 3.25 21.31 2.24
C ASP A 90 1.81 20.76 2.37
N HIS A 91 0.86 21.51 1.82
CA HIS A 91 -0.55 21.11 1.81
C HIS A 91 -0.78 19.87 0.92
N PRO A 92 -1.51 18.86 1.42
CA PRO A 92 -1.79 17.66 0.65
C PRO A 92 -2.79 17.93 -0.48
N GLU A 93 -2.55 17.36 -1.66
CA GLU A 93 -3.50 17.41 -2.78
C GLU A 93 -4.68 16.45 -2.54
N LYS A 94 -4.41 15.31 -1.88
CA LYS A 94 -5.37 14.22 -1.62
C LYS A 94 -5.11 13.57 -0.27
N ASN A 95 -6.05 12.76 0.19
CA ASN A 95 -5.84 11.84 1.32
C ASN A 95 -5.75 10.37 0.88
N LEU A 96 -5.13 9.52 1.69
CA LEU A 96 -4.92 8.10 1.42
C LEU A 96 -6.25 7.38 1.16
N ARG A 97 -7.28 7.65 1.97
CA ARG A 97 -8.63 7.12 1.76
C ARG A 97 -9.15 7.34 0.33
N SER A 98 -8.98 8.54 -0.23
CA SER A 98 -9.46 8.89 -1.58
C SER A 98 -8.77 8.09 -2.68
N VAL A 99 -7.50 7.74 -2.48
CA VAL A 99 -6.73 6.86 -3.37
C VAL A 99 -7.21 5.43 -3.25
N LEU A 100 -7.42 4.94 -2.02
CA LEU A 100 -7.86 3.57 -1.75
C LEU A 100 -9.27 3.28 -2.29
N ILE A 101 -10.18 4.26 -2.26
CA ILE A 101 -11.53 4.10 -2.81
C ILE A 101 -11.49 3.79 -4.32
N LYS A 102 -10.51 4.33 -5.03
CA LYS A 102 -10.27 4.10 -6.47
C LYS A 102 -9.44 2.84 -6.76
N SER A 103 -8.87 2.22 -5.73
CA SER A 103 -8.09 1.00 -5.88
C SER A 103 -8.98 -0.21 -6.18
N PRO A 104 -8.47 -1.23 -6.88
CA PRO A 104 -9.26 -2.41 -7.25
C PRO A 104 -9.73 -3.13 -5.99
N ARG A 105 -10.89 -3.75 -6.05
CA ARG A 105 -11.43 -4.53 -4.93
C ARG A 105 -10.88 -5.95 -4.99
N ARG A 106 -10.58 -6.54 -3.83
CA ARG A 106 -10.48 -8.00 -3.74
C ARG A 106 -11.84 -8.56 -4.12
N LYS A 107 -11.90 -9.38 -5.18
CA LYS A 107 -13.14 -10.10 -5.51
C LYS A 107 -13.44 -11.03 -4.34
N LYS A 108 -14.63 -10.93 -3.74
CA LYS A 108 -15.12 -11.93 -2.79
C LYS A 108 -15.07 -13.30 -3.49
N ARG A 109 -14.48 -14.32 -2.84
CA ARG A 109 -14.62 -15.71 -3.30
C ARG A 109 -16.12 -15.97 -3.47
N ARG A 110 -16.57 -16.35 -4.68
CA ARG A 110 -17.80 -17.13 -4.78
C ARG A 110 -17.47 -18.44 -4.06
N LYS A 111 -18.17 -18.75 -2.97
CA LYS A 111 -18.13 -20.11 -2.39
C LYS A 111 -18.47 -21.06 -3.55
N ARG A 112 -17.56 -21.97 -3.91
CA ARG A 112 -17.95 -23.10 -4.74
C ARG A 112 -19.01 -23.86 -3.93
N PRO A 113 -20.17 -24.23 -4.50
CA PRO A 113 -21.07 -25.14 -3.81
C PRO A 113 -20.27 -26.40 -3.47
N ALA A 114 -20.40 -26.87 -2.22
CA ALA A 114 -19.83 -28.14 -1.82
C ALA A 114 -20.42 -29.20 -2.74
N THR A 115 -19.55 -29.94 -3.44
CA THR A 115 -19.96 -31.10 -4.22
C THR A 115 -20.46 -32.13 -3.19
N ALA A 116 -21.75 -32.41 -3.23
CA ALA A 116 -22.39 -33.48 -2.46
C ALA A 116 -22.00 -34.84 -3.04
#